data_AF-A0A533RXZ8-F1
#
_entry.id   AF-A0A533RXZ8-F1
#
_cell.length_a   1.000
_cell.length_b   1.000
_cell.length_c   1.000
_cell.angle_alpha   90.00
_cell.angle_beta   90.00
_cell.angle_gamma   90.00
#
_symmetry.space_group_name_H-M   'P 1'
#
loop_
_entity.id
_entity.type
_entity.pdbx_description
1 polymer ?
#
loop_
_entity_poly.entity_id
_entity_poly.type
_entity_poly.pdbx_seq_one_letter_code
_entity_poly.pdbx_strand_id
1 'polypeptide(L)'
;MVEVIGVRFKKAGKVYYFDPDGITINKGDFVIVETARGVEYGSVVVGPKMVPESEIIPPLKKVLRVATAEDEIHNNENREKEAEAMETCIKKIEKHD
;
A
#
# COMPACT_ATOMS: atom_id res chain seq x y z
N MET A 1 -15.03 -11.74 15.76
CA MET A 1 -13.57 -11.72 15.51
C MET A 1 -13.40 -11.66 14.01
N VAL A 2 -12.52 -10.79 13.53
CA VAL A 2 -12.33 -10.54 12.10
C VAL A 2 -10.86 -10.74 11.75
N GLU A 3 -10.61 -11.34 10.60
CA GLU A 3 -9.26 -11.53 10.06
C GLU A 3 -8.80 -10.26 9.36
N VAL A 4 -7.58 -9.81 9.66
CA VAL A 4 -6.99 -8.63 9.04
C VAL A 4 -5.53 -8.87 8.67
N ILE A 5 -5.06 -8.12 7.68
CA ILE A 5 -3.64 -7.94 7.38
C ILE A 5 -3.26 -6.47 7.56
N GLY A 6 -2.00 -6.19 7.88
CA GLY A 6 -1.47 -4.83 7.98
C GLY A 6 -0.61 -4.48 6.77
N VAL A 7 -1.04 -3.48 6.01
CA VAL A 7 -0.41 -3.01 4.78
C VAL A 7 0.22 -1.63 4.98
N ARG A 8 1.40 -1.43 4.40
CA ARG A 8 2.13 -0.16 4.40
C ARG A 8 2.54 0.22 2.98
N PHE A 9 2.31 1.48 2.60
CA PHE A 9 2.59 2.01 1.27
C PHE A 9 3.93 2.77 1.16
N LYS A 10 4.43 3.33 2.27
CA LYS A 10 5.71 4.07 2.32
C LYS A 10 6.63 3.49 3.40
N LYS A 11 7.96 3.53 3.20
CA LYS A 11 8.96 2.92 4.10
C LYS A 11 8.75 3.26 5.59
N ALA A 12 8.46 4.52 5.91
CA ALA A 12 8.17 5.01 7.27
C ALA A 12 6.69 5.44 7.46
N GLY A 13 5.77 4.80 6.74
CA GLY A 13 4.34 5.15 6.76
C GLY A 13 3.51 4.45 7.85
N LYS A 14 2.32 4.99 8.09
CA LYS A 14 1.27 4.36 8.91
C LYS A 14 0.91 2.98 8.34
N VAL A 15 0.63 2.02 9.22
CA VAL A 15 0.08 0.70 8.84
C VAL A 15 -1.44 0.82 8.81
N TYR A 16 -2.03 0.38 7.70
CA TYR A 16 -3.46 0.32 7.51
C TYR A 16 -3.90 -1.14 7.50
N TYR A 17 -5.05 -1.44 8.09
CA TYR A 17 -5.59 -2.79 8.14
C TYR A 17 -6.60 -3.01 7.02
N PHE A 18 -6.52 -4.18 6.40
CA PHE A 18 -7.39 -4.60 5.31
C PHE A 18 -7.93 -6.00 5.57
N ASP A 19 -9.11 -6.27 5.04
CA ASP A 19 -9.70 -7.60 4.98
C ASP A 19 -9.01 -8.41 3.86
N PRO A 20 -8.40 -9.57 4.16
CA PRO A 20 -7.75 -10.41 3.15
C PRO A 20 -8.72 -11.03 2.15
N ASP A 21 -10.04 -10.99 2.37
CA ASP A 21 -11.09 -11.51 1.49
C ASP A 21 -10.89 -12.99 1.10
N GLY A 22 -10.37 -13.79 2.05
CA GLY A 22 -10.07 -15.21 1.84
C GLY A 22 -8.82 -15.49 0.99
N ILE A 23 -8.06 -14.47 0.62
CA ILE A 23 -6.81 -14.61 -0.13
C ILE A 23 -5.70 -15.02 0.84
N THR A 24 -4.96 -16.07 0.50
CA THR A 24 -3.77 -16.48 1.24
C THR A 24 -2.67 -15.43 1.07
N ILE A 25 -2.39 -14.68 2.13
CA ILE A 25 -1.41 -13.58 2.15
C ILE A 25 -0.48 -13.78 3.34
N ASN A 26 0.82 -13.62 3.15
CA ASN A 26 1.83 -13.72 4.19
C ASN A 26 2.51 -12.38 4.45
N LYS A 27 3.12 -12.26 5.63
CA LYS A 27 4.01 -11.13 5.92
C LYS A 27 5.19 -11.15 4.94
N GLY A 28 5.48 -10.00 4.35
CA GLY A 28 6.50 -9.84 3.32
C GLY A 28 5.96 -9.85 1.90
N ASP A 29 4.72 -10.32 1.69
CA ASP A 29 4.07 -10.23 0.39
C ASP A 29 3.75 -8.77 0.03
N PHE A 30 3.55 -8.54 -1.26
CA PHE A 30 3.01 -7.30 -1.78
C PHE A 30 1.59 -7.52 -2.28
N VAL A 31 0.74 -6.53 -2.09
CA VAL A 31 -0.69 -6.62 -2.38
C VAL A 31 -1.17 -5.37 -3.10
N ILE A 32 -2.21 -5.57 -3.89
CA ILE A 32 -2.97 -4.50 -4.52
C ILE A 32 -4.25 -4.31 -3.72
N VAL A 33 -4.50 -3.09 -3.27
CA VAL A 33 -5.65 -2.75 -2.42
C VAL A 33 -6.39 -1.54 -2.97
N GLU A 34 -7.69 -1.46 -2.69
CA GLU A 34 -8.48 -0.28 -3.02
C GLU A 34 -8.50 0.70 -1.84
N THR A 35 -8.02 1.92 -2.09
CA THR A 35 -8.07 3.04 -1.13
C THR A 35 -9.08 4.10 -1.60
N ALA A 36 -9.33 5.11 -0.77
CA ALA A 36 -10.17 6.24 -1.16
C ALA A 36 -9.60 7.05 -2.34
N ARG A 37 -8.31 6.89 -2.67
CA ARG A 37 -7.63 7.59 -3.77
C ARG A 37 -7.44 6.71 -5.01
N GLY A 38 -7.98 5.49 -4.98
CA GLY A 38 -7.83 4.50 -6.04
C GLY A 38 -6.99 3.31 -5.60
N VAL A 39 -6.47 2.59 -6.59
CA VAL A 39 -5.72 1.35 -6.39
C VAL A 39 -4.28 1.68 -5.99
N GLU A 40 -3.80 1.03 -4.92
CA GLU A 40 -2.43 1.22 -4.42
C GLU A 40 -1.67 -0.10 -4.30
N TYR A 41 -0.37 -0.03 -4.56
CA TYR A 41 0.61 -1.10 -4.32
C TYR A 41 1.15 -0.99 -2.90
N GLY A 42 0.95 -2.02 -2.09
CA GLY A 42 1.32 -2.02 -0.67
C GLY A 42 2.12 -3.24 -0.24
N SER A 43 2.91 -3.06 0.82
CA SER A 43 3.68 -4.13 1.46
C SER A 43 2.98 -4.66 2.71
N VAL A 44 2.90 -5.98 2.86
CA VAL A 44 2.30 -6.63 4.03
C VAL A 44 3.33 -6.69 5.15
N VAL A 45 3.18 -5.80 6.12
CA VAL A 45 4.10 -5.68 7.28
C VAL A 45 3.59 -6.44 8.51
N VAL A 46 2.28 -6.73 8.56
CA VAL A 46 1.64 -7.61 9.53
C VAL A 46 0.87 -8.66 8.74
N GLY A 47 1.22 -9.94 8.91
CA GLY A 47 0.50 -11.04 8.28
C GLY A 47 -0.91 -11.24 8.87
N PRO A 48 -1.63 -12.29 8.43
CA PRO A 48 -2.99 -12.55 8.89
C PRO A 48 -3.07 -12.64 10.41
N LYS A 49 -3.99 -11.87 10.99
CA LYS A 49 -4.24 -11.84 12.43
C LYS A 49 -5.73 -11.73 12.68
N MET A 50 -6.23 -12.51 13.63
CA MET A 50 -7.59 -12.36 14.15
C MET A 50 -7.62 -11.26 15.21
N VAL A 51 -8.53 -10.29 15.05
CA VAL A 51 -8.74 -9.22 16.03
C VAL A 51 -10.23 -9.10 16.42
N PRO A 52 -10.54 -8.60 17.62
CA PRO A 52 -11.91 -8.30 18.01
C PRO A 52 -12.52 -7.21 17.12
N GLU A 53 -13.81 -7.30 16.83
CA GLU A 53 -14.53 -6.29 16.03
C GLU A 53 -14.52 -4.90 16.68
N SER A 54 -14.46 -4.85 18.02
CA SER A 54 -14.34 -3.61 18.80
C SER A 54 -13.02 -2.87 18.58
N GLU A 55 -11.98 -3.53 18.05
CA GLU A 55 -10.67 -2.92 17.76
C GLU A 55 -10.56 -2.44 16.30
N ILE A 56 -11.59 -2.67 15.47
CA ILE A 56 -11.62 -2.28 14.07
C ILE A 56 -12.50 -1.04 13.89
N ILE A 57 -12.11 -0.16 12.96
CA ILE A 57 -12.95 0.93 12.46
C ILE A 57 -13.55 0.48 11.12
N PRO A 58 -14.84 0.13 11.04
CA PRO A 58 -15.48 -0.30 9.80
C PRO A 58 -15.74 0.89 8.85
N PRO A 59 -15.89 0.64 7.53
CA PRO A 59 -15.67 -0.65 6.86
C PRO A 59 -14.18 -0.88 6.56
N LEU A 60 -13.70 -2.09 6.81
CA LEU A 60 -12.40 -2.51 6.28
C LEU A 60 -12.50 -2.59 4.77
N LYS A 61 -11.54 -1.98 4.09
CA LYS A 61 -11.35 -2.19 2.66
C LYS A 61 -10.74 -3.58 2.44
N LYS A 62 -11.09 -4.19 1.31
CA LYS A 62 -10.62 -5.52 0.94
C LYS A 62 -9.31 -5.44 0.16
N VAL A 63 -8.51 -6.48 0.31
CA VAL A 63 -7.41 -6.74 -0.62
C VAL A 63 -7.99 -7.20 -1.95
N LEU A 64 -7.53 -6.62 -3.06
CA LEU A 64 -7.99 -7.02 -4.39
C LEU A 64 -7.27 -8.29 -4.85
N ARG A 65 -5.95 -8.35 -4.64
CA ARG A 65 -5.09 -9.50 -4.98
C ARG A 65 -3.68 -9.35 -4.42
N VAL A 66 -2.93 -10.46 -4.44
CA VAL A 66 -1.47 -10.44 -4.33
C VAL A 66 -0.89 -9.76 -5.58
N ALA A 67 0.16 -8.97 -5.39
CA ALA A 67 0.84 -8.27 -6.47
C ALA A 67 1.57 -9.25 -7.40
N THR A 68 1.56 -8.96 -8.69
CA THR A 68 2.32 -9.70 -9.71
C THR A 68 3.68 -9.02 -9.94
N ALA A 69 4.54 -9.69 -10.71
CA ALA A 69 5.80 -9.09 -11.15
C ALA A 69 5.58 -7.81 -11.98
N GLU A 70 4.51 -7.75 -12.76
CA GLU A 70 4.15 -6.55 -13.54
C GLU A 70 3.81 -5.37 -12.62
N ASP A 71 3.13 -5.60 -11.50
CA ASP A 71 2.86 -4.53 -10.54
C ASP A 71 4.14 -4.01 -9.87
N GLU A 72 5.08 -4.90 -9.57
CA GLU A 72 6.38 -4.52 -9.01
C GLU A 72 7.17 -3.67 -10.00
N ILE A 73 7.19 -4.05 -11.28
CA ILE A 73 7.81 -3.26 -12.35
C ILE A 73 7.16 -1.88 -12.43
N HIS A 74 5.83 -1.80 -12.52
CA HIS A 74 5.11 -0.53 -12.55
C HIS A 74 5.38 0.33 -11.31
N ASN A 75 5.43 -0.27 -10.12
CA ASN A 75 5.74 0.44 -8.88
C ASN A 75 7.17 1.01 -8.90
N ASN A 76 8.14 0.27 -9.43
CA ASN A 76 9.52 0.74 -9.56
C ASN A 76 9.62 1.90 -10.57
N GLU A 77 8.99 1.78 -11.75
CA GLU A 77 8.93 2.88 -12.72
C GLU A 77 8.27 4.14 -12.15
N ASN A 78 7.20 3.98 -11.36
CA ASN A 78 6.54 5.08 -10.69
C ASN A 78 7.46 5.80 -9.71
N ARG A 79 8.31 5.05 -8.99
CA ARG A 79 9.29 5.61 -8.05
C ARG A 79 10.43 6.35 -8.76
N GLU A 80 10.86 5.86 -9.92
CA GLU A 80 11.85 6.55 -10.76
C GLU A 80 11.27 7.87 -11.27
N LYS A 81 10.06 7.84 -11.84
CA LYS A 81 9.34 9.04 -12.30
C LYS A 81 9.08 10.03 -11.16
N GLU A 82 8.77 9.56 -9.95
CA GLU A 82 8.61 10.39 -8.76
C GLU A 82 9.90 11.17 -8.44
N ALA A 83 11.05 10.50 -8.47
CA ALA A 83 12.35 11.12 -8.21
C ALA A 83 12.71 12.16 -9.29
N GLU A 84 12.54 11.83 -10.57
CA GLU A 84 12.79 12.77 -11.68
C GLU A 84 11.87 14.00 -11.62
N ALA A 85 10.59 13.79 -11.31
CA ALA A 85 9.62 14.86 -11.16
C ALA A 85 9.98 15.79 -9.99
N MET A 86 10.41 15.22 -8.86
CA MET A 86 10.86 16.01 -7.70
C MET A 86 12.06 16.89 -8.06
N GLU A 87 13.07 16.34 -8.73
CA GLU A 87 14.25 17.10 -9.17
C GLU A 87 13.85 18.25 -10.11
N THR A 88 12.94 17.98 -11.05
CA THR A 88 12.42 18.99 -11.98
C THR A 88 11.68 20.11 -11.25
N CYS A 89 10.85 19.77 -10.25
CA CYS A 89 10.14 20.74 -9.44
C CYS A 89 11.10 21.66 -8.68
N ILE A 90 12.14 21.10 -8.04
CA ILE A 90 13.15 21.86 -7.30
C ILE A 90 13.87 22.84 -8.25
N LYS A 91 14.35 22.37 -9.40
CA LYS A 91 15.02 23.23 -10.40
C LYS A 91 14.13 24.39 -10.88
N LYS A 92 12.83 24.17 -11.01
CA LYS A 92 11.88 25.22 -11.43
C LYS A 92 11.63 26.24 -10.33
N ILE A 93 11.59 25.83 -9.06
CA ILE A 93 11.46 26.72 -7.91
C ILE A 93 12.71 27.61 -7.84
N GLU A 94 13.91 27.02 -7.86
CA GLU A 94 15.18 27.76 -7.78
C GLU A 94 15.39 28.75 -8.94
N LYS A 95 14.80 28.49 -10.11
CA LYS A 95 14.88 29.40 -11.26
C LYS A 95 13.94 30.61 -11.15
N HIS A 96 12.90 30.50 -10.32
CA HIS A 96 11.89 31.54 -10.15
C HIS A 96 12.11 32.44 -8.92
N ASP A 97 13.04 32.06 -8.03
CA ASP A 97 13.63 32.92 -6.99
C ASP A 97 14.80 33.75 -7.56
#